data_AF-A0A9E0II70-F1
#
_entry.id   AF-A0A9E0II70-F1
#
_cell.length_a   1.000
_cell.length_b   1.000
_cell.length_c   1.000
_cell.angle_alpha   90.00
_cell.angle_beta   90.00
_cell.angle_gamma   90.00
#
_symmetry.space_group_name_H-M   'P 1'
#
loop_
_entity.id
_entity.type
_entity.pdbx_description
1 polymer ?
#
loop_
_entity_poly.entity_id
_entity_poly.type
_entity_poly.pdbx_seq_one_letter_code
_entity_poly.pdbx_strand_id
1 'polypeptide(L)'
;LPVAEELAAAYPADLPLLVALADASDMVRDIDDLNAAALETPLFAQLVQRLRRALPSVTDRPQRAACLRGLASAARALGPAGDDEAEGALLELVALDPDDGNAHYRLGLYYKTRGRFADGVAANLRALAAGSTGEATQWNLGICATGAGDGARALAVWQGLKMKVALADNGRAEGGFPMAKVRVAQRPLALRRPGGPDGPGAQENIWIERVGPCHGIIRSAVYDDNLGVDYGDVVLFDGAPITHHVVDGREVAVFPHLATLEHAGYQIYPLAGTQPAPRLIAGLSAALPDDSVAYVHTEQVVQLCQECSLRHGAGHPHETREHRVVRGKLCAPPGLAPAALLAALDAAVAAAGQDGLRVLVPALADAAGDPARAEVERRRWAMLDG
;
A
#
# COMPACT_ATOMS: atom_id res chain seq x y z
N LEU A 1 16.60 2.99 20.97
CA LEU A 1 15.68 2.12 21.73
C LEU A 1 16.28 1.61 23.05
N PRO A 2 17.47 0.98 23.10
CA PRO A 2 18.01 0.42 24.35
C PRO A 2 18.17 1.45 25.49
N VAL A 3 18.68 2.64 25.16
CA VAL A 3 18.80 3.74 26.14
C VAL A 3 17.44 4.17 26.70
N ALA A 4 16.39 4.19 25.88
CA ALA A 4 15.05 4.56 26.33
C ALA A 4 14.45 3.49 27.27
N GLU A 5 14.73 2.22 27.00
CA GLU A 5 14.36 1.11 27.88
C GLU A 5 15.06 1.20 29.24
N GLU A 6 16.37 1.45 29.25
CA GLU A 6 17.15 1.64 30.48
C GLU A 6 16.63 2.83 31.30
N LEU A 7 16.38 3.97 30.64
CA LEU A 7 15.85 5.17 31.31
C LEU A 7 14.45 4.91 31.89
N ALA A 8 13.55 4.30 31.11
CA ALA A 8 12.24 3.93 31.62
C ALA A 8 12.36 2.97 32.80
N ALA A 9 13.22 1.96 32.74
CA ALA A 9 13.41 1.01 33.83
C ALA A 9 13.99 1.65 35.10
N ALA A 10 14.98 2.53 34.96
CA ALA A 10 15.67 3.18 36.09
C ALA A 10 14.80 4.23 36.80
N TYR A 11 13.91 4.91 36.06
CA TYR A 11 13.10 6.02 36.58
C TYR A 11 11.59 5.77 36.39
N PRO A 12 11.01 4.73 37.03
CA PRO A 12 9.65 4.29 36.75
C PRO A 12 8.54 5.23 37.27
N ALA A 13 8.89 6.22 38.09
CA ALA A 13 7.97 7.20 38.65
C ALA A 13 8.27 8.65 38.21
N ASP A 14 9.30 8.86 37.37
CA ASP A 14 9.63 10.19 36.86
C ASP A 14 8.70 10.55 35.69
N LEU A 15 7.57 11.18 36.02
CA LEU A 15 6.54 11.51 35.02
C LEU A 15 7.07 12.39 33.88
N PRO A 16 7.80 13.50 34.11
CA PRO A 16 8.40 14.28 33.02
C PRO A 16 9.25 13.44 32.06
N LEU A 17 10.11 12.56 32.59
CA LEU A 17 10.92 11.67 31.76
C LEU A 17 10.06 10.69 30.96
N LEU A 18 9.09 10.03 31.60
CA LEU A 18 8.21 9.07 30.93
C LEU A 18 7.37 9.72 29.82
N VAL A 19 6.89 10.94 30.04
CA VAL A 19 6.17 11.72 29.02
C VAL A 19 7.08 12.03 27.84
N ALA A 20 8.32 12.46 28.09
CA ALA A 20 9.29 12.75 27.04
C ALA A 20 9.63 11.49 26.21
N LEU A 21 9.84 10.35 26.86
CA LEU A 21 10.08 9.06 26.18
C LEU A 21 8.87 8.63 25.33
N ALA A 22 7.66 8.84 25.84
CA ALA A 22 6.43 8.45 25.16
C ALA A 22 6.12 9.36 23.96
N ASP A 23 6.28 10.68 24.10
CA ASP A 23 6.14 11.63 22.98
C ASP A 23 7.17 11.34 21.87
N ALA A 24 8.40 10.97 22.25
CA ALA A 24 9.43 10.55 21.30
C ALA A 24 9.15 9.19 20.62
N SER A 25 8.12 8.44 21.05
CA SER A 25 7.77 7.15 20.42
C SER A 25 7.32 7.30 18.98
N ASP A 26 6.73 8.45 18.61
CA ASP A 26 6.38 8.77 17.22
C ASP A 26 7.61 8.88 16.32
N MET A 27 8.80 9.17 16.88
CA MET A 27 10.05 9.29 16.12
C MET A 27 10.80 7.96 15.97
N VAL A 28 10.32 6.88 16.62
CA VAL A 28 10.98 5.58 16.56
C VAL A 28 10.71 4.87 15.24
N ARG A 29 9.65 5.27 14.51
CA ARG A 29 9.33 4.75 13.18
C ARG A 29 9.32 5.87 12.16
N ASP A 30 9.96 5.62 11.02
CA ASP A 30 9.90 6.50 9.86
C ASP A 30 8.70 6.13 8.97
N ILE A 31 8.37 6.98 8.00
CA ILE A 31 7.42 6.65 6.93
C ILE A 31 7.84 5.36 6.20
N ASP A 32 9.14 5.09 6.09
CA ASP A 32 9.71 3.87 5.52
C ASP A 32 9.16 2.59 6.17
N ASP A 33 8.79 2.69 7.45
CA ASP A 33 8.28 1.61 8.28
C ASP A 33 6.74 1.64 8.41
N LEU A 34 6.02 2.42 7.60
CA LEU A 34 4.57 2.62 7.76
C LEU A 34 3.80 1.30 7.81
N ASN A 35 4.20 0.31 7.00
CA ASN A 35 3.59 -1.01 6.99
C ASN A 35 4.30 -2.04 7.86
N ALA A 36 5.39 -1.70 8.56
CA ALA A 36 6.06 -2.63 9.47
C ALA A 36 5.12 -3.04 10.63
N ALA A 37 5.37 -4.23 11.18
CA ALA A 37 4.74 -4.64 12.43
C ALA A 37 5.21 -3.73 13.59
N ALA A 38 4.49 -3.74 14.71
CA ALA A 38 5.02 -3.12 15.91
C ALA A 38 6.37 -3.69 16.34
N LEU A 39 7.24 -2.81 16.83
CA LEU A 39 8.54 -3.21 17.34
C LEU A 39 8.32 -4.10 18.57
N GLU A 40 9.02 -5.23 18.59
CA GLU A 40 9.01 -6.15 19.71
C GLU A 40 9.85 -5.59 20.87
N THR A 41 9.26 -4.68 21.63
CA THR A 41 9.87 -4.08 22.83
C THR A 41 8.82 -3.93 23.93
N PRO A 42 9.19 -4.18 25.20
CA PRO A 42 8.30 -3.91 26.32
C PRO A 42 8.15 -2.40 26.62
N LEU A 43 8.98 -1.53 26.03
CA LEU A 43 9.04 -0.10 26.34
C LEU A 43 7.67 0.56 26.19
N PHE A 44 7.03 0.44 25.02
CA PHE A 44 5.79 1.14 24.73
C PHE A 44 4.65 0.69 25.64
N ALA A 45 4.55 -0.62 25.91
CA ALA A 45 3.56 -1.15 26.83
C ALA A 45 3.77 -0.64 28.27
N GLN A 46 5.04 -0.52 28.71
CA GLN A 46 5.36 0.06 30.01
C GLN A 46 5.02 1.55 30.07
N LEU A 47 5.34 2.32 29.03
CA LEU A 47 5.00 3.74 28.95
C LEU A 47 3.48 3.96 29.00
N VAL A 48 2.72 3.23 28.18
CA VAL A 48 1.25 3.25 28.19
C VAL A 48 0.71 2.94 29.58
N GLN A 49 1.17 1.85 30.20
CA GLN A 49 0.70 1.45 31.53
C GLN A 49 0.98 2.52 32.59
N ARG A 50 2.18 3.11 32.60
CA ARG A 50 2.60 4.08 33.62
C ARG A 50 1.93 5.43 33.43
N LEU A 51 1.85 5.94 32.19
CA LEU A 51 1.16 7.19 31.89
C LEU A 51 -0.33 7.09 32.20
N ARG A 52 -0.98 5.99 31.82
CA ARG A 52 -2.40 5.75 32.17
C ARG A 52 -2.64 5.76 33.69
N ARG A 53 -1.72 5.17 34.47
CA ARG A 53 -1.80 5.17 35.94
C ARG A 53 -1.57 6.56 36.56
N ALA A 54 -0.68 7.34 35.98
CA ALA A 54 -0.37 8.69 36.47
C ALA A 54 -1.43 9.72 36.08
N LEU A 55 -2.06 9.57 34.90
CA LEU A 55 -2.98 10.56 34.32
C LEU A 55 -4.06 11.09 35.30
N PRO A 56 -4.72 10.28 36.16
CA PRO A 56 -5.71 10.80 37.10
C PRO A 56 -5.17 11.78 38.14
N SER A 57 -3.88 11.71 38.50
CA SER A 57 -3.26 12.64 39.45
C SER A 57 -2.68 13.89 38.78
N VAL A 58 -2.63 13.93 37.44
CA VAL A 58 -2.18 15.10 36.66
C VAL A 58 -3.35 16.06 36.48
N THR A 59 -3.34 17.12 37.30
CA THR A 59 -4.40 18.14 37.32
C THR A 59 -4.04 19.40 36.53
N ASP A 60 -2.74 19.69 36.38
CA ASP A 60 -2.26 20.82 35.57
C ASP A 60 -2.57 20.58 34.08
N ARG A 61 -3.22 21.55 33.42
CA ARG A 61 -3.72 21.40 32.04
C ARG A 61 -2.58 21.16 31.03
N PRO A 62 -1.49 21.97 30.99
CA PRO A 62 -0.32 21.69 30.15
C PRO A 62 0.30 20.31 30.37
N GLN A 63 0.52 19.91 31.63
CA GLN A 63 1.10 18.61 31.95
C GLN A 63 0.16 17.46 31.58
N ARG A 64 -1.15 17.63 31.78
CA ARG A 64 -2.17 16.65 31.39
C ARG A 64 -2.19 16.47 29.88
N ALA A 65 -2.14 17.57 29.12
CA ALA A 65 -2.05 17.53 27.66
C ALA A 65 -0.78 16.78 27.19
N ALA A 66 0.37 17.04 27.82
CA ALA A 66 1.61 16.33 27.50
C ALA A 66 1.53 14.83 27.82
N CYS A 67 0.93 14.47 28.95
CA CYS A 67 0.70 13.07 29.33
C CYS A 67 -0.21 12.35 28.33
N LEU A 68 -1.33 12.97 27.92
CA LEU A 68 -2.25 12.43 26.93
C LEU A 68 -1.58 12.27 25.55
N ARG A 69 -0.79 13.26 25.10
CA ARG A 69 -0.01 13.14 23.86
C ARG A 69 0.97 11.97 23.92
N GLY A 70 1.78 11.89 24.98
CA GLY A 70 2.73 10.79 25.15
C GLY A 70 2.03 9.43 25.21
N LEU A 71 0.92 9.33 25.94
CA LEU A 71 0.11 8.11 26.01
C LEU A 71 -0.37 7.69 24.61
N ALA A 72 -0.90 8.63 23.82
CA ALA A 72 -1.34 8.36 22.45
C ALA A 72 -0.18 7.90 21.54
N SER A 73 0.97 8.58 21.58
CA SER A 73 2.15 8.22 20.78
C SER A 73 2.71 6.84 21.12
N ALA A 74 2.86 6.53 22.41
CA ALA A 74 3.30 5.20 22.85
C ALA A 74 2.28 4.11 22.53
N ALA A 75 0.97 4.39 22.66
CA ALA A 75 -0.08 3.44 22.32
C ALA A 75 -0.13 3.15 20.81
N ARG A 76 0.01 4.18 19.96
CA ARG A 76 0.15 3.99 18.50
C ARG A 76 1.35 3.10 18.15
N ALA A 77 2.46 3.23 18.87
CA ALA A 77 3.65 2.42 18.67
C ALA A 77 3.45 0.93 19.01
N LEU A 78 2.35 0.54 19.68
CA LEU A 78 1.94 -0.85 19.89
C LEU A 78 1.13 -1.43 18.71
N GLY A 79 0.92 -0.67 17.64
CA GLY A 79 0.11 -1.14 16.52
C GLY A 79 -1.36 -1.35 16.92
N PRO A 80 -2.08 -2.30 16.31
CA PRO A 80 -3.50 -2.53 16.61
C PRO A 80 -3.80 -2.88 18.08
N ALA A 81 -2.81 -3.37 18.83
CA ALA A 81 -2.98 -3.72 20.24
C ALA A 81 -3.12 -2.50 21.17
N GLY A 82 -2.70 -1.31 20.73
CA GLY A 82 -2.83 -0.06 21.49
C GLY A 82 -3.90 0.89 20.94
N ASP A 83 -4.79 0.41 20.06
CA ASP A 83 -5.74 1.29 19.37
C ASP A 83 -6.75 1.95 20.32
N ASP A 84 -7.26 1.20 21.30
CA ASP A 84 -8.21 1.72 22.29
C ASP A 84 -7.58 2.82 23.15
N GLU A 85 -6.37 2.58 23.67
CA GLU A 85 -5.62 3.59 24.42
C GLU A 85 -5.24 4.80 23.56
N ALA A 86 -4.82 4.59 22.31
CA ALA A 86 -4.43 5.67 21.42
C ALA A 86 -5.62 6.59 21.09
N GLU A 87 -6.76 6.02 20.69
CA GLU A 87 -7.95 6.79 20.38
C GLU A 87 -8.49 7.51 21.63
N GLY A 88 -8.61 6.81 22.75
CA GLY A 88 -9.09 7.39 24.00
C GLY A 88 -8.26 8.58 24.46
N ALA A 89 -6.93 8.45 24.42
CA ALA A 89 -6.03 9.54 24.79
C ALA A 89 -6.13 10.75 23.84
N LEU A 90 -6.29 10.52 22.53
CA LEU A 90 -6.47 11.60 21.54
C LEU A 90 -7.83 12.30 21.70
N LEU A 91 -8.89 11.55 22.00
CA LEU A 91 -10.22 12.10 22.26
C LEU A 91 -10.23 12.95 23.55
N GLU A 92 -9.59 12.48 24.63
CA GLU A 92 -9.40 13.28 25.84
C GLU A 92 -8.55 14.53 25.56
N LEU A 93 -7.54 14.44 24.70
CA LEU A 93 -6.68 15.57 24.35
C LEU A 93 -7.45 16.67 23.61
N VAL A 94 -8.26 16.32 22.59
CA VAL A 94 -9.10 17.30 21.89
C VAL A 94 -10.22 17.85 22.77
N ALA A 95 -10.69 17.08 23.76
CA ALA A 95 -11.66 17.58 24.75
C ALA A 95 -11.02 18.55 25.76
N LEU A 96 -9.75 18.33 26.10
CA LEU A 96 -8.99 19.19 27.00
C LEU A 96 -8.75 20.57 26.39
N ASP A 97 -8.57 20.67 25.07
CA ASP A 97 -8.51 21.92 24.33
C ASP A 97 -9.12 21.79 22.92
N PRO A 98 -10.42 22.15 22.74
CA PRO A 98 -11.11 21.98 21.47
C PRO A 98 -10.53 22.80 20.32
N ASP A 99 -9.80 23.88 20.63
CA ASP A 99 -9.16 24.77 19.66
C ASP A 99 -7.67 24.44 19.44
N ASP A 100 -7.16 23.31 19.97
CA ASP A 100 -5.82 22.82 19.66
C ASP A 100 -5.82 22.12 18.29
N GLY A 101 -5.43 22.85 17.25
CA GLY A 101 -5.31 22.30 15.90
C GLY A 101 -4.32 21.14 15.78
N ASN A 102 -3.30 21.05 16.63
CA ASN A 102 -2.33 19.96 16.61
C ASN A 102 -2.91 18.67 17.22
N ALA A 103 -3.74 18.79 18.25
CA ALA A 103 -4.49 17.66 18.80
C ALA A 103 -5.42 17.04 17.75
N HIS A 104 -6.18 17.87 17.04
CA HIS A 104 -7.03 17.42 15.92
C HIS A 104 -6.23 16.82 14.77
N TYR A 105 -5.06 17.39 14.43
CA TYR A 105 -4.17 16.83 13.42
C TYR A 105 -3.71 15.41 13.79
N ARG A 106 -3.29 15.20 15.05
CA ARG A 106 -2.86 13.87 15.54
C ARG A 106 -4.00 12.85 15.50
N LEU A 107 -5.22 13.27 15.85
CA LEU A 107 -6.42 12.45 15.72
C LEU A 107 -6.73 12.11 14.26
N GLY A 108 -6.61 13.07 13.35
CA GLY A 108 -6.77 12.84 11.92
C GLY A 108 -5.73 11.88 11.33
N LEU A 109 -4.47 12.01 11.74
CA LEU A 109 -3.39 11.09 11.37
C LEU A 109 -3.67 9.68 11.90
N TYR A 110 -4.18 9.53 13.12
CA TYR A 110 -4.59 8.24 13.69
C TYR A 110 -5.67 7.57 12.85
N TYR A 111 -6.75 8.29 12.55
CA TYR A 111 -7.84 7.74 11.74
C TYR A 111 -7.40 7.38 10.32
N LYS A 112 -6.54 8.19 9.68
CA LYS A 112 -5.92 7.86 8.40
C LYS A 112 -5.22 6.50 8.45
N THR A 113 -4.37 6.28 9.46
CA THR A 113 -3.60 5.04 9.61
C THR A 113 -4.45 3.82 9.98
N ARG A 114 -5.70 4.01 10.41
CA ARG A 114 -6.65 2.92 10.72
C ARG A 114 -7.75 2.75 9.68
N GLY A 115 -7.67 3.48 8.57
CA GLY A 115 -8.67 3.42 7.49
C GLY A 115 -10.03 4.00 7.86
N ARG A 116 -10.12 4.68 9.00
CA ARG A 116 -11.31 5.41 9.44
C ARG A 116 -11.39 6.76 8.74
N PHE A 117 -11.42 6.71 7.42
CA PHE A 117 -11.17 7.88 6.58
C PHE A 117 -12.20 9.01 6.79
N ALA A 118 -13.47 8.68 7.01
CA ALA A 118 -14.51 9.69 7.30
C ALA A 118 -14.23 10.44 8.61
N ASP A 119 -13.81 9.74 9.66
CA ASP A 119 -13.40 10.37 10.93
C ASP A 119 -12.12 11.19 10.75
N GLY A 120 -11.19 10.70 9.94
CA GLY A 120 -9.99 11.41 9.54
C GLY A 120 -10.29 12.73 8.82
N VAL A 121 -11.30 12.75 7.94
CA VAL A 121 -11.79 13.98 7.31
C VAL A 121 -12.29 14.97 8.36
N ALA A 122 -13.16 14.53 9.27
CA ALA A 122 -13.71 15.40 10.31
C ALA A 122 -12.61 16.00 11.20
N ALA A 123 -11.67 15.18 11.66
CA ALA A 123 -10.56 15.62 12.50
C ALA A 123 -9.61 16.58 11.77
N ASN A 124 -9.22 16.30 10.52
CA ASN A 124 -8.33 17.22 9.78
C ASN A 124 -9.03 18.54 9.42
N LEU A 125 -10.34 18.55 9.17
CA LEU A 125 -11.09 19.80 8.99
C LEU A 125 -11.09 20.65 10.27
N ARG A 126 -11.26 20.02 11.44
CA ARG A 126 -11.14 20.70 12.73
C ARG A 126 -9.72 21.22 12.96
N ALA A 127 -8.70 20.43 12.61
CA ALA A 127 -7.31 20.85 12.70
C ALA A 127 -7.05 22.14 11.89
N LEU A 128 -7.46 22.18 10.62
CA LEU A 128 -7.31 23.36 9.77
C LEU A 128 -8.10 24.56 10.30
N ALA A 129 -9.33 24.36 10.78
CA ALA A 129 -10.16 25.43 11.34
C ALA A 129 -9.55 26.02 12.62
N ALA A 130 -8.91 25.18 13.43
CA ALA A 130 -8.21 25.55 14.67
C ALA A 130 -6.78 26.06 14.44
N GLY A 131 -6.43 26.44 13.21
CA GLY A 131 -5.14 27.07 12.92
C GLY A 131 -3.95 26.12 12.80
N SER A 132 -4.17 24.81 12.62
CA SER A 132 -3.12 23.91 12.14
C SER A 132 -2.69 24.39 10.75
N THR A 133 -1.56 25.10 10.68
CA THR A 133 -1.00 25.58 9.42
C THR A 133 0.01 24.55 8.93
N GLY A 134 -0.31 23.86 7.85
CA GLY A 134 0.64 22.95 7.24
C GLY A 134 0.06 22.21 6.05
N GLU A 135 0.91 22.06 5.03
CA GLU A 135 0.62 21.21 3.88
C GLU A 135 0.36 19.75 4.33
N ALA A 136 1.01 19.26 5.38
CA ALA A 136 0.78 17.91 5.94
C ALA A 136 -0.68 17.65 6.36
N THR A 137 -1.33 18.62 7.01
CA THR A 137 -2.75 18.50 7.40
C THR A 137 -3.66 18.47 6.16
N GLN A 138 -3.34 19.26 5.14
CA GLN A 138 -4.07 19.26 3.86
C GLN A 138 -3.88 17.93 3.11
N TRP A 139 -2.66 17.38 3.08
CA TRP A 139 -2.40 16.05 2.52
C TRP A 139 -3.17 14.95 3.26
N ASN A 140 -3.16 14.95 4.60
CA ASN A 140 -3.93 13.99 5.38
C ASN A 140 -5.43 14.12 5.11
N LEU A 141 -5.95 15.34 5.01
CA LEU A 141 -7.34 15.59 4.64
C LEU A 141 -7.65 15.05 3.24
N GLY A 142 -6.79 15.30 2.26
CA GLY A 142 -6.96 14.84 0.88
C GLY A 142 -6.94 13.31 0.79
N ILE A 143 -5.98 12.65 1.45
CA ILE A 143 -5.90 11.18 1.51
C ILE A 143 -7.14 10.60 2.18
N CYS A 144 -7.58 11.17 3.31
CA CYS A 144 -8.79 10.72 3.99
C CYS A 144 -10.04 10.97 3.13
N ALA A 145 -10.15 12.10 2.43
CA ALA A 145 -11.28 12.35 1.54
C ALA A 145 -11.32 11.35 0.38
N THR A 146 -10.17 11.04 -0.23
CA THR A 146 -10.06 9.99 -1.26
C THR A 146 -10.44 8.61 -0.69
N GLY A 147 -9.90 8.22 0.46
CA GLY A 147 -10.19 6.94 1.10
C GLY A 147 -11.65 6.80 1.57
N ALA A 148 -12.31 7.90 1.94
CA ALA A 148 -13.72 7.93 2.31
C ALA A 148 -14.67 7.94 1.10
N GLY A 149 -14.16 8.00 -0.13
CA GLY A 149 -14.97 8.17 -1.34
C GLY A 149 -15.58 9.56 -1.51
N ASP A 150 -15.14 10.56 -0.73
CA ASP A 150 -15.60 11.95 -0.83
C ASP A 150 -14.78 12.70 -1.89
N GLY A 151 -15.03 12.39 -3.15
CA GLY A 151 -14.28 12.94 -4.27
C GLY A 151 -14.41 14.45 -4.44
N ALA A 152 -15.57 15.03 -4.11
CA ALA A 152 -15.77 16.48 -4.19
C ALA A 152 -14.85 17.22 -3.19
N ARG A 153 -14.73 16.71 -1.96
CA ARG A 153 -13.81 17.26 -0.97
C ARG A 153 -12.36 16.99 -1.33
N ALA A 154 -12.03 15.78 -1.78
CA ALA A 154 -10.69 15.46 -2.25
C ALA A 154 -10.25 16.41 -3.38
N LEU A 155 -11.13 16.64 -4.37
CA LEU A 155 -10.90 17.57 -5.47
C LEU A 155 -10.57 18.98 -4.98
N ALA A 156 -11.39 19.52 -4.07
CA ALA A 156 -11.18 20.86 -3.53
C ALA A 156 -9.83 20.99 -2.80
N VAL A 157 -9.45 19.97 -2.02
CA VAL A 157 -8.16 19.92 -1.32
C VAL A 157 -6.99 19.87 -2.30
N TRP A 158 -7.04 18.96 -3.28
CA TRP A 158 -5.98 18.79 -4.25
C TRP A 158 -5.80 20.00 -5.17
N GLN A 159 -6.88 20.64 -5.60
CA GLN A 159 -6.81 21.91 -6.35
C GLN A 159 -6.30 23.06 -5.48
N GLY A 160 -6.63 23.07 -4.18
CA GLY A 160 -6.05 23.99 -3.20
C GLY A 160 -4.53 23.86 -3.13
N LEU A 161 -4.03 22.62 -3.17
CA LEU A 161 -2.61 22.24 -3.29
C LEU A 161 -2.05 22.36 -4.73
N LYS A 162 -2.78 23.01 -5.64
CA LYS A 162 -2.38 23.29 -7.03
C LYS A 162 -2.16 22.06 -7.90
N MET A 163 -2.72 20.92 -7.51
CA MET A 163 -2.71 19.72 -8.34
C MET A 163 -3.72 19.81 -9.48
N LYS A 164 -3.32 19.34 -10.66
CA LYS A 164 -4.15 19.33 -11.86
C LYS A 164 -5.04 18.09 -11.85
N VAL A 165 -6.17 18.20 -11.15
CA VAL A 165 -7.17 17.14 -11.04
C VAL A 165 -8.57 17.65 -11.35
N ALA A 166 -9.44 16.74 -11.80
CA ALA A 166 -10.86 16.93 -12.06
C ALA A 166 -11.65 15.77 -11.43
N LEU A 167 -12.97 15.94 -11.31
CA LEU A 167 -13.84 14.84 -10.90
C LEU A 167 -14.04 13.89 -12.09
N ALA A 168 -13.64 12.64 -11.96
CA ALA A 168 -13.88 11.60 -12.96
C ALA A 168 -15.28 10.99 -12.80
N ASP A 169 -15.73 10.21 -13.80
CA ASP A 169 -17.06 9.58 -13.81
C ASP A 169 -17.27 8.60 -12.65
N ASN A 170 -16.19 8.01 -12.14
CA ASN A 170 -16.20 7.16 -10.94
C ASN A 170 -16.32 7.96 -9.63
N GLY A 171 -16.43 9.29 -9.71
CA GLY A 171 -16.54 10.19 -8.57
C GLY A 171 -15.24 10.48 -7.84
N ARG A 172 -14.06 10.05 -8.33
CA ARG A 172 -12.76 10.35 -7.72
C ARG A 172 -12.14 11.62 -8.31
N ALA A 173 -11.26 12.25 -7.52
CA ALA A 173 -10.45 13.37 -7.99
C ALA A 173 -9.19 12.85 -8.71
N GLU A 174 -9.21 12.86 -10.03
CA GLU A 174 -8.22 12.23 -10.90
C GLU A 174 -7.56 13.21 -11.86
N GLY A 175 -6.37 12.86 -12.35
CA GLY A 175 -5.56 13.66 -13.26
C GLY A 175 -4.37 12.86 -13.80
N GLY A 176 -3.56 13.51 -14.65
CA GLY A 176 -2.36 12.90 -15.21
C GLY A 176 -1.15 13.02 -14.29
N PHE A 177 -0.63 11.90 -13.82
CA PHE A 177 0.61 11.83 -13.03
C PHE A 177 1.62 10.86 -13.65
N PRO A 178 2.93 11.03 -13.41
CA PRO A 178 3.90 10.00 -13.77
C PRO A 178 3.57 8.67 -13.10
N MET A 179 3.82 7.56 -13.82
CA MET A 179 3.80 6.22 -13.26
C MET A 179 4.67 6.17 -12.00
N ALA A 180 4.20 5.44 -10.99
CA ALA A 180 4.91 5.28 -9.74
C ALA A 180 4.91 3.81 -9.34
N LYS A 181 5.70 3.49 -8.31
CA LYS A 181 5.63 2.20 -7.66
C LYS A 181 4.89 2.30 -6.33
N VAL A 182 4.19 1.23 -5.97
CA VAL A 182 3.63 1.06 -4.63
C VAL A 182 4.16 -0.24 -4.07
N ARG A 183 4.63 -0.22 -2.82
CA ARG A 183 4.85 -1.46 -2.05
C ARG A 183 3.52 -1.94 -1.51
N VAL A 184 2.85 -2.79 -2.28
CA VAL A 184 1.62 -3.44 -1.84
C VAL A 184 1.94 -4.45 -0.75
N ALA A 185 0.95 -4.70 0.10
CA ALA A 185 1.07 -5.54 1.28
C ALA A 185 -0.21 -6.38 1.39
N GLN A 186 -0.07 -7.64 1.78
CA GLN A 186 -1.18 -8.53 2.08
C GLN A 186 -2.13 -7.96 3.13
N ARG A 187 -1.58 -7.22 4.10
CA ARG A 187 -2.32 -6.54 5.16
C ARG A 187 -1.84 -5.09 5.28
N PRO A 188 -2.34 -4.20 4.43
CA PRO A 188 -1.95 -2.80 4.50
C PRO A 188 -2.45 -2.17 5.80
N LEU A 189 -1.69 -1.20 6.32
CA LEU A 189 -1.86 -0.66 7.67
C LEU A 189 -3.31 -0.25 8.00
N ALA A 190 -3.99 0.42 7.06
CA ALA A 190 -5.33 0.96 7.28
C ALA A 190 -6.42 -0.12 7.37
N LEU A 191 -6.13 -1.34 6.95
CA LEU A 191 -7.05 -2.48 6.99
C LEU A 191 -6.77 -3.44 8.17
N ARG A 192 -5.72 -3.19 8.96
CA ARG A 192 -5.44 -3.97 10.17
C ARG A 192 -6.46 -3.65 11.26
N ARG A 193 -6.78 -4.65 12.07
CA ARG A 193 -7.77 -4.56 13.16
C ARG A 193 -7.21 -5.18 14.44
N PRO A 194 -7.64 -4.72 15.62
CA PRO A 194 -7.28 -5.35 16.89
C PRO A 194 -7.63 -6.85 16.90
N GLY A 195 -6.77 -7.66 17.51
CA GLY A 195 -6.91 -9.12 17.58
C GLY A 195 -6.49 -9.88 16.31
N GLY A 196 -6.14 -9.19 15.22
CA GLY A 196 -5.53 -9.78 14.03
C GLY A 196 -4.00 -9.74 14.05
N PRO A 197 -3.34 -10.34 13.04
CA PRO A 197 -1.89 -10.25 12.89
C PRO A 197 -1.43 -8.80 12.67
N ASP A 198 -0.47 -8.35 13.46
CA ASP A 198 0.20 -7.06 13.22
C ASP A 198 1.44 -7.27 12.34
N GLY A 199 1.30 -6.93 11.06
CA GLY A 199 2.37 -7.01 10.08
C GLY A 199 1.83 -7.08 8.66
N PRO A 200 2.65 -6.68 7.67
CA PRO A 200 2.18 -6.51 6.29
C PRO A 200 1.91 -7.83 5.57
N GLY A 201 2.45 -8.95 6.07
CA GLY A 201 2.45 -10.23 5.35
C GLY A 201 3.38 -10.18 4.15
N ALA A 202 2.98 -10.85 3.06
CA ALA A 202 3.67 -10.72 1.78
C ALA A 202 3.65 -9.27 1.29
N GLN A 203 4.71 -8.86 0.60
CA GLN A 203 4.83 -7.53 0.00
C GLN A 203 5.49 -7.60 -1.37
N GLU A 204 5.04 -6.74 -2.28
CA GLU A 204 5.63 -6.58 -3.61
C GLU A 204 5.71 -5.11 -4.00
N ASN A 205 6.78 -4.73 -4.70
CA ASN A 205 6.88 -3.39 -5.30
C ASN A 205 6.33 -3.46 -6.73
N ILE A 206 5.12 -2.98 -6.92
CA ILE A 206 4.40 -3.04 -8.20
C ILE A 206 4.36 -1.69 -8.89
N TRP A 207 4.19 -1.70 -10.21
CA TRP A 207 3.87 -0.48 -10.96
C TRP A 207 2.39 -0.16 -10.87
N ILE A 208 2.10 1.14 -10.70
CA ILE A 208 0.75 1.67 -10.80
C ILE A 208 0.67 2.74 -11.89
N GLU A 209 -0.46 2.75 -12.59
CA GLU A 209 -0.94 3.94 -13.27
C GLU A 209 -1.48 4.89 -12.22
N ARG A 210 -0.74 5.97 -11.98
CA ARG A 210 -1.12 6.96 -10.99
C ARG A 210 -2.17 7.89 -11.55
N VAL A 211 -3.43 7.59 -11.28
CA VAL A 211 -4.58 8.41 -11.70
C VAL A 211 -4.90 9.54 -10.72
N GLY A 212 -4.32 9.54 -9.52
CA GLY A 212 -4.53 10.60 -8.53
C GLY A 212 -3.32 10.90 -7.64
N PRO A 213 -3.43 11.94 -6.78
CA PRO A 213 -2.34 12.32 -5.87
C PRO A 213 -1.93 11.23 -4.90
N CYS A 214 -2.85 10.35 -4.51
CA CYS A 214 -2.64 9.32 -3.49
C CYS A 214 -3.27 7.96 -3.86
N HIS A 215 -3.68 7.77 -5.11
CA HIS A 215 -4.23 6.50 -5.58
C HIS A 215 -3.85 6.20 -7.03
N GLY A 216 -3.88 4.91 -7.38
CA GLY A 216 -3.52 4.44 -8.71
C GLY A 216 -3.99 3.02 -8.98
N ILE A 217 -4.06 2.68 -10.27
CA ILE A 217 -4.49 1.39 -10.78
C ILE A 217 -3.27 0.47 -10.86
N ILE A 218 -3.35 -0.75 -10.35
CA ILE A 218 -2.29 -1.74 -10.44
C ILE A 218 -2.09 -2.15 -11.90
N ARG A 219 -0.87 -1.95 -12.44
CA ARG A 219 -0.48 -2.30 -13.82
C ARG A 219 0.60 -3.39 -13.88
N SER A 220 0.95 -3.97 -12.74
CA SER A 220 1.73 -5.20 -12.64
C SER A 220 0.81 -6.34 -12.21
N ALA A 221 0.80 -7.46 -12.93
CA ALA A 221 0.19 -8.67 -12.39
C ALA A 221 1.02 -9.11 -11.17
N VAL A 222 0.43 -9.14 -9.99
CA VAL A 222 1.13 -9.54 -8.75
C VAL A 222 1.68 -10.96 -8.88
N TYR A 223 2.81 -11.24 -8.26
CA TYR A 223 3.42 -12.57 -8.30
C TYR A 223 2.78 -13.51 -7.28
N ASP A 224 2.60 -13.06 -6.03
CA ASP A 224 1.98 -13.80 -4.94
C ASP A 224 0.45 -13.63 -4.95
N ASP A 225 -0.26 -14.73 -5.20
CA ASP A 225 -1.73 -14.80 -5.22
C ASP A 225 -2.36 -14.48 -3.84
N ASN A 226 -1.57 -14.45 -2.76
CA ASN A 226 -2.06 -14.17 -1.41
C ASN A 226 -1.94 -12.70 -1.00
N LEU A 227 -1.52 -11.80 -1.90
CA LEU A 227 -1.40 -10.37 -1.60
C LEU A 227 -2.73 -9.65 -1.37
N GLY A 228 -3.86 -10.26 -1.75
CA GLY A 228 -5.19 -9.66 -1.57
C GLY A 228 -5.43 -8.41 -2.42
N VAL A 229 -4.61 -8.20 -3.46
CA VAL A 229 -4.79 -7.21 -4.52
C VAL A 229 -4.37 -7.82 -5.85
N ASP A 230 -5.00 -7.40 -6.93
CA ASP A 230 -4.74 -7.93 -8.27
C ASP A 230 -4.59 -6.83 -9.33
N TYR A 231 -4.21 -7.24 -10.54
CA TYR A 231 -4.15 -6.35 -11.70
C TYR A 231 -5.48 -5.60 -11.88
N GLY A 232 -5.41 -4.29 -12.11
CA GLY A 232 -6.58 -3.43 -12.27
C GLY A 232 -7.16 -2.89 -10.96
N ASP A 233 -6.81 -3.43 -9.79
CA ASP A 233 -7.28 -2.90 -8.51
C ASP A 233 -6.78 -1.46 -8.30
N VAL A 234 -7.57 -0.66 -7.58
CA VAL A 234 -7.20 0.71 -7.23
C VAL A 234 -6.69 0.74 -5.80
N VAL A 235 -5.43 1.11 -5.62
CA VAL A 235 -4.80 1.20 -4.30
C VAL A 235 -4.64 2.65 -3.87
N LEU A 236 -4.86 2.91 -2.57
CA LEU A 236 -4.54 4.14 -1.87
C LEU A 236 -3.15 4.01 -1.26
N PHE A 237 -2.35 5.07 -1.36
CA PHE A 237 -1.00 5.13 -0.80
C PHE A 237 -0.76 6.48 -0.12
N ASP A 238 0.23 6.53 0.76
CA ASP A 238 0.64 7.79 1.39
C ASP A 238 1.43 8.67 0.41
N GLY A 239 1.28 10.00 0.52
CA GLY A 239 1.97 10.95 -0.36
C GLY A 239 3.49 11.00 -0.14
N ALA A 240 3.99 10.54 1.01
CA ALA A 240 5.41 10.44 1.29
C ALA A 240 5.98 9.09 0.77
N PRO A 241 6.98 9.11 -0.12
CA PRO A 241 7.62 7.89 -0.61
C PRO A 241 8.47 7.24 0.50
N ILE A 242 8.50 5.91 0.50
CA ILE A 242 9.31 5.10 1.44
C ILE A 242 10.68 4.73 0.90
N THR A 243 10.88 4.89 -0.41
CA THR A 243 12.17 4.74 -1.08
C THR A 243 12.04 5.22 -2.52
N HIS A 244 13.15 5.23 -3.24
CA HIS A 244 13.22 5.49 -4.66
C HIS A 244 13.99 4.39 -5.37
N HIS A 245 13.48 3.96 -6.52
CA HIS A 245 14.12 3.00 -7.41
C HIS A 245 14.64 3.70 -8.65
N VAL A 246 15.82 3.33 -9.13
CA VAL A 246 16.35 3.83 -10.41
C VAL A 246 15.91 2.88 -11.53
N VAL A 247 15.12 3.38 -12.47
CA VAL A 247 14.63 2.65 -13.65
C VAL A 247 15.03 3.44 -14.89
N ASP A 248 15.78 2.83 -15.79
CA ASP A 248 16.30 3.46 -17.02
C ASP A 248 17.00 4.82 -16.75
N GLY A 249 17.78 4.88 -15.67
CA GLY A 249 18.50 6.07 -15.25
C GLY A 249 17.63 7.18 -14.63
N ARG A 250 16.34 6.91 -14.38
CA ARG A 250 15.41 7.85 -13.74
C ARG A 250 15.01 7.36 -12.35
N GLU A 251 14.94 8.29 -11.42
CA GLU A 251 14.46 8.03 -10.07
C GLU A 251 12.93 7.92 -10.07
N VAL A 252 12.42 6.86 -9.46
CA VAL A 252 10.99 6.53 -9.38
C VAL A 252 10.63 6.29 -7.93
N ALA A 253 9.72 7.10 -7.41
CA ALA A 253 9.19 6.96 -6.07
C ALA A 253 8.47 5.61 -5.86
N VAL A 254 8.70 5.02 -4.69
CA VAL A 254 7.95 3.88 -4.17
C VAL A 254 7.13 4.36 -2.98
N PHE A 255 5.81 4.27 -3.08
CA PHE A 255 4.89 4.69 -2.02
C PHE A 255 4.41 3.50 -1.17
N PRO A 256 4.03 3.72 0.09
CA PRO A 256 3.51 2.66 0.94
C PRO A 256 2.01 2.46 0.71
N HIS A 257 1.57 1.19 0.60
CA HIS A 257 0.15 0.85 0.49
C HIS A 257 -0.63 1.15 1.78
N LEU A 258 -1.66 1.98 1.71
CA LEU A 258 -2.56 2.29 2.82
C LEU A 258 -3.79 1.38 2.85
N ALA A 259 -4.48 1.26 1.72
CA ALA A 259 -5.71 0.48 1.58
C ALA A 259 -6.00 0.19 0.09
N THR A 260 -6.77 -0.86 -0.18
CA THR A 260 -7.39 -1.06 -1.50
C THR A 260 -8.72 -0.32 -1.55
N LEU A 261 -8.89 0.59 -2.50
CA LEU A 261 -10.12 1.38 -2.68
C LEU A 261 -11.17 0.61 -3.50
N GLU A 262 -10.72 -0.20 -4.46
CA GLU A 262 -11.58 -0.92 -5.37
C GLU A 262 -10.89 -2.19 -5.84
N HIS A 263 -11.64 -3.29 -5.81
CA HIS A 263 -11.26 -4.51 -6.50
C HIS A 263 -11.93 -4.51 -7.87
N ALA A 264 -11.13 -4.44 -8.93
CA ALA A 264 -11.64 -4.38 -10.29
C ALA A 264 -12.18 -5.73 -10.77
N GLY A 265 -11.82 -6.82 -10.09
CA GLY A 265 -12.33 -8.16 -10.39
C GLY A 265 -11.84 -8.70 -11.73
N TYR A 266 -10.62 -8.35 -12.14
CA TYR A 266 -10.02 -8.90 -13.35
C TYR A 266 -9.98 -10.43 -13.26
N GLN A 267 -10.20 -11.07 -14.40
CA GLN A 267 -10.01 -12.50 -14.56
C GLN A 267 -8.50 -12.76 -14.76
N ILE A 268 -7.91 -13.53 -13.85
CA ILE A 268 -6.48 -13.79 -13.83
C ILE A 268 -6.24 -15.28 -14.12
N TYR A 269 -5.55 -15.55 -15.23
CA TYR A 269 -5.24 -16.91 -15.65
C TYR A 269 -3.73 -17.14 -15.60
N PRO A 270 -3.23 -18.20 -14.93
CA PRO A 270 -1.83 -18.57 -15.01
C PRO A 270 -1.42 -18.84 -16.47
N LEU A 271 -0.27 -18.31 -16.85
CA LEU A 271 0.31 -18.44 -18.19
C LEU A 271 1.70 -19.09 -18.10
N ALA A 272 1.98 -20.01 -19.00
CA ALA A 272 3.33 -20.48 -19.28
C ALA A 272 3.55 -20.55 -20.79
N GLY A 273 4.79 -20.57 -21.23
CA GLY A 273 5.05 -20.63 -22.66
C GLY A 273 6.51 -20.80 -23.02
N THR A 274 6.72 -20.99 -24.31
CA THR A 274 8.04 -20.94 -24.94
C THR A 274 8.10 -19.80 -25.93
N GLN A 275 9.25 -19.16 -26.02
CA GLN A 275 9.49 -18.09 -26.99
C GLN A 275 10.93 -18.17 -27.53
N PRO A 276 11.14 -17.95 -28.84
CA PRO A 276 12.48 -18.00 -29.45
C PRO A 276 13.31 -16.74 -29.16
N ALA A 277 12.66 -15.62 -28.81
CA ALA A 277 13.29 -14.36 -28.45
C ALA A 277 12.58 -13.74 -27.23
N PRO A 278 13.27 -12.90 -26.44
CA PRO A 278 12.67 -12.21 -25.31
C PRO A 278 11.46 -11.35 -25.70
N ARG A 279 10.52 -11.17 -24.77
CA ARG A 279 9.38 -10.25 -24.86
C ARG A 279 8.32 -10.57 -25.91
N LEU A 280 8.40 -11.70 -26.60
CA LEU A 280 7.40 -12.07 -27.61
C LEU A 280 6.02 -12.31 -26.97
N ILE A 281 5.96 -13.08 -25.89
CA ILE A 281 4.68 -13.36 -25.20
C ILE A 281 4.13 -12.08 -24.56
N ALA A 282 4.99 -11.28 -23.91
CA ALA A 282 4.57 -10.00 -23.34
C ALA A 282 4.02 -9.04 -24.42
N GLY A 283 4.63 -9.05 -25.61
CA GLY A 283 4.21 -8.25 -26.76
C GLY A 283 2.84 -8.61 -27.33
N LEU A 284 2.33 -9.83 -27.07
CA LEU A 284 0.99 -10.24 -27.50
C LEU A 284 -0.11 -9.36 -26.91
N SER A 285 0.14 -8.72 -25.75
CA SER A 285 -0.79 -7.82 -25.09
C SER A 285 -1.36 -6.73 -26.01
N ALA A 286 -0.57 -6.24 -26.98
CA ALA A 286 -1.02 -5.22 -27.94
C ALA A 286 -2.13 -5.70 -28.90
N ALA A 287 -2.31 -7.01 -29.04
CA ALA A 287 -3.32 -7.62 -29.90
C ALA A 287 -4.50 -8.22 -29.10
N LEU A 288 -4.44 -8.19 -27.77
CA LEU A 288 -5.53 -8.66 -26.92
C LEU A 288 -6.63 -7.59 -26.81
N PRO A 289 -7.89 -8.01 -26.61
CA PRO A 289 -9.01 -7.08 -26.50
C PRO A 289 -8.99 -6.27 -25.21
N ASP A 290 -9.59 -5.09 -25.27
CA ASP A 290 -9.76 -4.16 -24.15
C ASP A 290 -8.43 -3.87 -23.44
N ASP A 291 -8.41 -3.99 -22.11
CA ASP A 291 -7.25 -3.77 -21.25
C ASP A 291 -6.62 -5.11 -20.79
N SER A 292 -6.70 -6.13 -21.66
CA SER A 292 -6.13 -7.46 -21.35
C SER A 292 -4.62 -7.47 -21.53
N VAL A 293 -3.89 -8.15 -20.64
CA VAL A 293 -2.42 -8.18 -20.68
C VAL A 293 -1.88 -9.58 -20.43
N ALA A 294 -0.89 -9.98 -21.24
CA ALA A 294 -0.03 -11.13 -20.96
C ALA A 294 1.20 -10.63 -20.19
N TYR A 295 1.16 -10.74 -18.86
CA TYR A 295 2.25 -10.31 -17.98
C TYR A 295 3.22 -11.47 -17.74
N VAL A 296 4.45 -11.35 -18.25
CA VAL A 296 5.47 -12.41 -18.20
C VAL A 296 6.40 -12.18 -17.01
N HIS A 297 6.05 -12.76 -15.85
CA HIS A 297 6.81 -12.59 -14.61
C HIS A 297 8.29 -12.95 -14.74
N THR A 298 8.63 -14.02 -15.45
CA THR A 298 10.05 -14.43 -15.61
C THR A 298 10.90 -13.37 -16.33
N GLU A 299 10.30 -12.44 -17.06
CA GLU A 299 11.00 -11.35 -17.75
C GLU A 299 10.78 -9.97 -17.11
N GLN A 300 9.71 -9.82 -16.32
CA GLN A 300 9.26 -8.52 -15.80
C GLN A 300 9.42 -8.38 -14.29
N VAL A 301 9.57 -9.49 -13.55
CA VAL A 301 9.82 -9.48 -12.11
C VAL A 301 11.30 -9.64 -11.85
N VAL A 302 11.82 -8.74 -11.02
CA VAL A 302 13.17 -8.83 -10.48
C VAL A 302 13.07 -9.23 -9.01
N GLN A 303 13.68 -10.35 -8.65
CA GLN A 303 13.84 -10.74 -7.25
C GLN A 303 14.96 -9.89 -6.65
N LEU A 304 14.60 -9.08 -5.65
CA LEU A 304 15.54 -8.21 -4.92
C LEU A 304 15.73 -8.75 -3.51
N CYS A 305 16.96 -8.68 -2.99
CA CYS A 305 17.16 -8.84 -1.55
C CYS A 305 16.49 -7.67 -0.79
N GLN A 306 16.30 -7.84 0.52
CA GLN A 306 15.68 -6.81 1.36
C GLN A 306 16.39 -5.45 1.23
N GLU A 307 17.72 -5.45 1.21
CA GLU A 307 18.51 -4.22 1.07
C GLU A 307 18.28 -3.53 -0.27
N CYS A 308 18.30 -4.25 -1.39
CA CYS A 308 18.01 -3.67 -2.71
C CYS A 308 16.56 -3.22 -2.86
N SER A 309 15.61 -3.90 -2.20
CA SER A 309 14.21 -3.46 -2.16
C SER A 309 14.04 -2.18 -1.34
N LEU A 310 14.88 -1.94 -0.32
CA LEU A 310 14.84 -0.74 0.50
C LEU A 310 15.67 0.41 -0.08
N ARG A 311 16.77 0.10 -0.77
CA ARG A 311 17.76 1.04 -1.33
C ARG A 311 18.26 0.47 -2.65
N HIS A 312 17.67 0.91 -3.76
CA HIS A 312 18.09 0.42 -5.07
C HIS A 312 19.52 0.91 -5.38
N GLY A 313 20.47 -0.01 -5.56
CA GLY A 313 21.87 0.33 -5.81
C GLY A 313 22.90 -0.17 -4.78
N ALA A 314 22.66 -1.28 -4.08
CA ALA A 314 23.61 -1.92 -3.14
C ALA A 314 24.90 -2.48 -3.80
N GLY A 315 25.27 -2.01 -4.99
CA GLY A 315 26.60 -2.24 -5.57
C GLY A 315 26.81 -3.57 -6.29
N HIS A 316 25.75 -4.31 -6.64
CA HIS A 316 25.89 -5.54 -7.42
C HIS A 316 24.92 -5.61 -8.62
N PRO A 317 25.32 -6.24 -9.74
CA PRO A 317 24.47 -6.38 -10.92
C PRO A 317 23.31 -7.36 -10.66
N HIS A 318 22.18 -7.11 -11.32
CA HIS A 318 21.10 -8.09 -11.48
C HIS A 318 21.17 -8.63 -12.91
N GLU A 319 21.42 -9.94 -13.06
CA GLU A 319 21.50 -10.57 -14.37
C GLU A 319 20.12 -10.60 -15.03
N THR A 320 20.00 -9.98 -16.20
CA THR A 320 18.86 -10.22 -17.09
C THR A 320 19.19 -11.48 -17.88
N ARG A 321 18.50 -12.58 -17.60
CA ARG A 321 18.67 -13.82 -18.37
C ARG A 321 17.65 -13.87 -19.50
N GLU A 322 18.06 -14.39 -20.64
CA GLU A 322 17.10 -14.71 -21.70
C GLU A 322 16.28 -15.94 -21.29
N HIS A 323 14.97 -15.75 -21.21
CA HIS A 323 14.04 -16.82 -20.84
C HIS A 323 13.36 -17.39 -22.07
N ARG A 324 13.80 -18.58 -22.50
CA ARG A 324 13.13 -19.35 -23.56
C ARG A 324 11.86 -20.03 -23.08
N VAL A 325 11.82 -20.43 -21.81
CA VAL A 325 10.63 -20.89 -21.10
C VAL A 325 10.23 -19.77 -20.14
N VAL A 326 8.98 -19.35 -20.22
CA VAL A 326 8.48 -18.24 -19.43
C VAL A 326 7.24 -18.62 -18.63
N ARG A 327 7.03 -17.90 -17.53
CA ARG A 327 5.83 -17.98 -16.70
C ARG A 327 5.28 -16.60 -16.45
N GLY A 328 3.98 -16.53 -16.30
CA GLY A 328 3.24 -15.28 -16.30
C GLY A 328 1.81 -15.41 -15.78
N LYS A 329 1.07 -14.32 -15.93
CA LYS A 329 -0.38 -14.28 -15.82
C LYS A 329 -0.96 -13.59 -17.05
N LEU A 330 -2.09 -14.08 -17.51
CA LEU A 330 -2.95 -13.41 -18.47
C LEU A 330 -4.09 -12.76 -17.68
N CYS A 331 -4.17 -11.44 -17.72
CA CYS A 331 -5.20 -10.67 -17.01
C CYS A 331 -6.20 -10.13 -18.02
N ALA A 332 -7.48 -10.19 -17.70
CA ALA A 332 -8.55 -9.67 -18.55
C ALA A 332 -9.65 -8.98 -17.72
N PRO A 333 -10.30 -7.94 -18.26
CA PRO A 333 -11.41 -7.28 -17.57
C PRO A 333 -12.55 -8.25 -17.19
N PRO A 334 -13.30 -7.99 -16.11
CA PRO A 334 -14.39 -8.86 -15.64
C PRO A 334 -15.48 -9.12 -16.70
N GLY A 335 -15.72 -8.17 -17.60
CA GLY A 335 -16.76 -8.26 -18.63
C GLY A 335 -16.39 -9.07 -19.87
N LEU A 336 -15.11 -9.43 -20.05
CA LEU A 336 -14.65 -10.11 -21.25
C LEU A 336 -14.94 -11.62 -21.18
N ALA A 337 -15.63 -12.17 -22.18
CA ALA A 337 -15.89 -13.60 -22.23
C ALA A 337 -14.60 -14.41 -22.37
N PRO A 338 -14.36 -15.46 -21.55
CA PRO A 338 -13.16 -16.30 -21.63
C PRO A 338 -12.90 -16.86 -23.04
N ALA A 339 -13.95 -17.30 -23.74
CA ALA A 339 -13.82 -17.81 -25.12
C ALA A 339 -13.35 -16.73 -26.12
N ALA A 340 -13.76 -15.48 -25.94
CA ALA A 340 -13.30 -14.37 -26.78
C ALA A 340 -11.83 -14.04 -26.51
N LEU A 341 -11.42 -14.03 -25.23
CA LEU A 341 -10.01 -13.85 -24.85
C LEU A 341 -9.13 -14.97 -25.42
N LEU A 342 -9.56 -16.22 -25.31
CA LEU A 342 -8.82 -17.37 -25.82
C LEU A 342 -8.64 -17.30 -27.34
N ALA A 343 -9.71 -16.98 -28.07
CA ALA A 343 -9.67 -16.81 -29.52
C ALA A 343 -8.73 -15.66 -29.94
N ALA A 344 -8.75 -14.54 -29.21
CA ALA A 344 -7.86 -13.42 -29.46
C ALA A 344 -6.38 -13.77 -29.19
N LEU A 345 -6.11 -14.51 -28.12
CA LEU A 345 -4.77 -15.00 -27.82
C LEU A 345 -4.26 -15.92 -28.94
N ASP A 346 -5.08 -16.85 -29.41
CA ASP A 346 -4.71 -17.76 -30.51
C ASP A 346 -4.43 -16.98 -31.80
N ALA A 347 -5.28 -15.99 -32.11
CA ALA A 347 -5.07 -15.11 -33.26
C ALA A 347 -3.77 -14.31 -33.13
N ALA A 348 -3.46 -13.78 -31.94
CA ALA A 348 -2.24 -13.04 -31.68
C ALA A 348 -0.97 -13.92 -31.83
N VAL A 349 -1.00 -15.13 -31.28
CA VAL A 349 0.11 -16.10 -31.40
C VAL A 349 0.31 -16.50 -32.86
N ALA A 350 -0.77 -16.77 -33.60
CA ALA A 350 -0.70 -17.09 -35.03
C ALA A 350 -0.16 -15.92 -35.86
N ALA A 351 -0.61 -14.70 -35.58
CA ALA A 351 -0.17 -13.49 -36.29
C ALA A 351 1.30 -13.14 -36.03
N ALA A 352 1.83 -13.46 -34.85
CA ALA A 352 3.26 -13.30 -34.57
C ALA A 352 4.13 -14.17 -35.49
N GLY A 353 3.61 -15.32 -35.97
CA GLY A 353 4.23 -16.16 -36.99
C GLY A 353 5.63 -16.68 -36.61
N GLN A 354 5.93 -16.76 -35.30
CA GLN A 354 7.25 -17.15 -34.81
C GLN A 354 7.31 -18.64 -34.51
N ASP A 355 8.20 -19.35 -35.21
CA ASP A 355 8.48 -20.75 -34.91
C ASP A 355 9.00 -20.91 -33.48
N GLY A 356 8.37 -21.79 -32.70
CA GLY A 356 8.71 -22.02 -31.29
C GLY A 356 8.02 -21.11 -30.28
N LEU A 357 7.22 -20.13 -30.72
CA LEU A 357 6.32 -19.38 -29.84
C LEU A 357 5.11 -20.25 -29.47
N ARG A 358 4.93 -20.51 -28.17
CA ARG A 358 3.79 -21.26 -27.64
C ARG A 358 3.33 -20.62 -26.34
N VAL A 359 2.02 -20.51 -26.18
CA VAL A 359 1.38 -20.03 -24.95
C VAL A 359 0.43 -21.11 -24.45
N LEU A 360 0.50 -21.41 -23.15
CA LEU A 360 -0.32 -22.37 -22.43
C LEU A 360 -1.08 -21.60 -21.35
N VAL A 361 -2.41 -21.73 -21.35
CA VAL A 361 -3.33 -21.08 -20.41
C VAL A 361 -4.48 -22.04 -20.06
N PRO A 362 -4.20 -23.19 -19.40
CA PRO A 362 -5.18 -24.26 -19.26
C PRO A 362 -6.47 -23.83 -18.53
N ALA A 363 -6.34 -22.96 -17.53
CA ALA A 363 -7.47 -22.43 -16.79
C ALA A 363 -8.39 -21.55 -17.67
N LEU A 364 -7.82 -20.80 -18.62
CA LEU A 364 -8.60 -20.05 -19.60
C LEU A 364 -9.32 -21.00 -20.56
N ALA A 365 -8.67 -22.06 -21.01
CA ALA A 365 -9.29 -23.07 -21.87
C ALA A 365 -10.49 -23.76 -21.20
N ASP A 366 -10.37 -24.14 -19.92
CA ASP A 366 -11.51 -24.65 -19.14
C ASP A 366 -12.64 -23.61 -19.04
N ALA A 367 -12.30 -22.35 -18.71
CA ALA A 367 -13.27 -21.26 -18.59
C ALA A 367 -13.96 -20.89 -19.92
N ALA A 368 -13.26 -21.13 -21.05
CA ALA A 368 -13.78 -20.97 -22.40
C ALA A 368 -14.65 -22.15 -22.87
N GLY A 369 -14.77 -23.22 -22.08
CA GLY A 369 -15.53 -24.41 -22.45
C GLY A 369 -14.77 -25.41 -23.33
N ASP A 370 -13.43 -25.38 -23.32
CA ASP A 370 -12.56 -26.31 -24.05
C ASP A 370 -11.69 -27.16 -23.09
N PRO A 371 -12.30 -28.12 -22.37
CA PRO A 371 -11.57 -28.98 -21.42
C PRO A 371 -10.56 -29.90 -22.09
N ALA A 372 -10.76 -30.22 -23.37
CA ALA A 372 -9.85 -31.07 -24.14
C ALA A 372 -8.53 -30.35 -24.39
N ARG A 373 -8.57 -29.08 -24.80
CA ARG A 373 -7.38 -28.23 -24.88
C ARG A 373 -6.73 -28.06 -23.51
N ALA A 374 -7.51 -27.74 -22.49
CA ALA A 374 -6.99 -27.54 -21.14
C ALA A 374 -6.21 -28.76 -20.63
N GLU A 375 -6.70 -29.98 -20.88
CA GLU A 375 -6.01 -31.21 -20.54
C GLU A 375 -4.68 -31.36 -21.29
N VAL A 376 -4.67 -31.10 -22.61
CA VAL A 376 -3.44 -31.14 -23.41
C VAL A 376 -2.42 -30.11 -22.92
N GLU A 377 -2.87 -28.88 -22.63
CA GLU A 377 -2.01 -27.82 -22.13
C GLU A 377 -1.45 -28.12 -20.74
N ARG A 378 -2.24 -28.69 -19.82
CA ARG A 378 -1.74 -29.14 -18.50
C ARG A 378 -0.60 -30.15 -18.63
N ARG A 379 -0.73 -31.13 -19.53
CA ARG A 379 0.33 -32.12 -19.77
C ARG A 379 1.60 -31.47 -20.32
N ARG A 380 1.46 -30.51 -21.24
CA ARG A 380 2.60 -29.75 -21.79
C ARG A 380 3.23 -28.83 -20.76
N TRP A 381 2.43 -28.20 -19.91
CA TRP A 381 2.90 -27.37 -18.81
C TRP A 381 3.79 -28.18 -17.88
N ALA A 382 3.37 -29.38 -17.48
CA ALA A 382 4.17 -30.25 -16.63
C ALA A 382 5.54 -30.64 -17.26
N MET A 383 5.66 -30.63 -18.59
CA MET A 383 6.92 -30.86 -19.29
C MET A 383 7.85 -29.65 -19.30
N LEU A 384 7.37 -28.45 -18.97
CA LEU A 384 8.21 -27.25 -18.80
C LEU A 384 8.89 -27.20 -17.43
N ASP A 385 8.45 -28.03 -16.48
CA ASP A 385 8.90 -28.06 -15.09
C ASP A 385 9.94 -29.15 -14.80
N GLY A 386 10.15 -30.06 -15.76
CA GLY A 386 11.18 -31.10 -15.73
C GLY A 386 12.33 -30.78 -16.67
#